data_AF-A0A1I4GWF3-F1
#
_entry.id   AF-A0A1I4GWF3-F1
#
_cell.length_a   1.000
_cell.length_b   1.000
_cell.length_c   1.000
_cell.angle_alpha   90.00
_cell.angle_beta   90.00
_cell.angle_gamma   90.00
#
_symmetry.space_group_name_H-M   'P 1'
#
loop_
_entity.id
_entity.type
_entity.pdbx_description
1 polymer ?
#
loop_
_entity_poly.entity_id
_entity_poly.type
_entity_poly.pdbx_seq_one_letter_code
_entity_poly.pdbx_strand_id
1 'polypeptide(L)'
;MLFIDNKDITDPAVNLALEEYSLRHLPMDDSYLLFYINEPSIIIGKNQNTIEEINSEYVDQHHIHIVRRLSGGGAVYHDLGNLNFSFLTKDDGNSFHNFAKFTQPVIEILHQLGVEAVLTGRNDIQVGEQKISGNAQYISKGRMFSHGTLLFDSAMENVASALKVKPIKIESKGIKSVRSRVANISDLLSEPMTIVQFRDILLQQLFNCSLANVPQYHLTEDDWAAVHKLADERYRSWDWNYGRSPESNIQNTFKFESGIIDVRLNVIQGKIAAIHIFGDFFGTHDVSELEQQLTGIQYEQHALHKALNEMDLYHYFGKLTIQQFTALLLLQDIPE
;
A
#
# COMPACT_ATOMS: atom_id res chain seq x y z
N MET A 1 -23.79 -2.80 -2.86
CA MET A 1 -22.55 -2.02 -3.06
C MET A 1 -22.95 -0.66 -3.60
N LEU A 2 -22.35 0.42 -3.11
CA LEU A 2 -22.61 1.80 -3.53
C LEU A 2 -21.32 2.43 -4.07
N PHE A 3 -21.42 3.27 -5.10
CA PHE A 3 -20.30 4.04 -5.63
C PHE A 3 -20.13 5.35 -4.87
N ILE A 4 -18.88 5.72 -4.56
CA ILE A 4 -18.53 7.01 -3.99
C ILE A 4 -17.92 7.88 -5.08
N ASP A 5 -18.61 8.96 -5.46
CA ASP A 5 -18.09 9.95 -6.39
C ASP A 5 -17.10 10.90 -5.66
N ASN A 6 -15.86 10.93 -6.13
CA ASN A 6 -14.82 11.79 -5.58
C ASN A 6 -14.83 13.22 -6.15
N LYS A 7 -15.83 13.57 -6.97
CA LYS A 7 -16.00 14.90 -7.62
C LYS A 7 -14.83 15.29 -8.52
N ASP A 8 -14.21 14.30 -9.20
CA ASP A 8 -13.03 14.47 -10.06
C ASP A 8 -11.83 15.15 -9.36
N ILE A 9 -11.76 15.09 -8.02
CA ILE A 9 -10.63 15.65 -7.26
C ILE A 9 -9.38 14.82 -7.52
N THR A 10 -8.29 15.50 -7.87
CA THR A 10 -6.99 14.86 -8.16
C THR A 10 -5.94 15.02 -7.06
N ASP A 11 -6.25 15.76 -5.99
CA ASP A 11 -5.33 15.94 -4.85
C ASP A 11 -5.20 14.60 -4.08
N PRO A 12 -3.99 14.00 -4.00
CA PRO A 12 -3.77 12.72 -3.36
C PRO A 12 -4.06 12.74 -1.86
N ALA A 13 -3.86 13.87 -1.18
CA ALA A 13 -4.15 13.98 0.25
C ALA A 13 -5.66 13.93 0.50
N VAL A 14 -6.46 14.57 -0.36
CA VAL A 14 -7.93 14.53 -0.28
C VAL A 14 -8.44 13.14 -0.65
N ASN A 15 -7.94 12.52 -1.71
CA ASN A 15 -8.39 11.19 -2.14
C ASN A 15 -8.09 10.10 -1.08
N LEU A 16 -6.92 10.12 -0.47
CA LEU A 16 -6.60 9.18 0.61
C LEU A 16 -7.39 9.49 1.90
N ALA A 17 -7.65 10.76 2.20
CA ALA A 17 -8.54 11.13 3.29
C ALA A 17 -9.98 10.69 3.05
N LEU A 18 -10.47 10.75 1.82
CA LEU A 18 -11.78 10.27 1.43
C LEU A 18 -11.88 8.75 1.63
N GLU A 19 -10.85 7.99 1.25
CA GLU A 19 -10.79 6.54 1.50
C GLU A 19 -10.81 6.21 3.00
N GLU A 20 -9.97 6.86 3.83
CA GLU A 20 -9.97 6.66 5.29
C GLU A 20 -11.29 7.08 5.93
N TYR A 21 -11.82 8.24 5.54
CA TYR A 21 -13.10 8.75 6.04
C TYR A 21 -14.21 7.75 5.73
N SER A 22 -14.24 7.28 4.48
CA SER A 22 -15.25 6.34 4.01
C SER A 22 -15.19 5.02 4.79
N LEU A 23 -13.97 4.51 5.00
CA LEU A 23 -13.74 3.33 5.82
C LEU A 23 -14.24 3.52 7.24
N ARG A 24 -14.06 4.68 7.87
CA ARG A 24 -14.32 4.88 9.30
C ARG A 24 -15.74 5.32 9.64
N HIS A 25 -16.40 6.08 8.77
CA HIS A 25 -17.61 6.82 9.12
C HIS A 25 -18.86 6.37 8.37
N LEU A 26 -18.73 5.79 7.16
CA LEU A 26 -19.92 5.38 6.42
C LEU A 26 -20.64 4.21 7.10
N PRO A 27 -21.95 4.03 6.85
CA PRO A 27 -22.71 2.88 7.33
C PRO A 27 -22.03 1.56 6.97
N MET A 28 -22.11 0.55 7.85
CA MET A 28 -21.48 -0.75 7.55
C MET A 28 -22.38 -1.66 6.71
N ASP A 29 -23.67 -1.34 6.56
CA ASP A 29 -24.63 -2.25 5.94
C ASP A 29 -24.39 -2.46 4.44
N ASP A 30 -23.67 -1.52 3.82
CA ASP A 30 -23.22 -1.60 2.43
C ASP A 30 -21.70 -1.78 2.32
N SER A 31 -21.29 -2.35 1.18
CA SER A 31 -19.92 -2.22 0.66
C SER A 31 -19.86 -1.01 -0.28
N TYR A 32 -18.68 -0.41 -0.43
CA TYR A 32 -18.48 0.77 -1.26
C TYR A 32 -17.39 0.53 -2.30
N LEU A 33 -17.53 1.18 -3.46
CA LEU A 33 -16.46 1.32 -4.45
C LEU A 33 -16.11 2.80 -4.58
N LEU A 34 -14.82 3.10 -4.49
CA LEU A 34 -14.27 4.42 -4.75
C LEU A 34 -13.24 4.31 -5.88
N PHE A 35 -13.35 5.20 -6.87
CA PHE A 35 -12.31 5.42 -7.88
C PHE A 35 -11.68 6.80 -7.68
N TYR A 36 -10.38 6.91 -7.90
CA TYR A 36 -9.68 8.19 -7.90
C TYR A 36 -8.47 8.18 -8.83
N ILE A 37 -8.18 9.32 -9.41
CA ILE A 37 -6.98 9.59 -10.21
C ILE A 37 -6.23 10.70 -9.49
N ASN A 38 -4.95 10.49 -9.16
CA ASN A 38 -4.16 11.49 -8.47
C ASN A 38 -3.29 12.26 -9.46
N GLU A 39 -3.06 13.54 -9.19
CA GLU A 39 -1.96 14.27 -9.81
C GLU A 39 -0.60 13.68 -9.39
N PRO A 40 0.52 14.06 -10.06
CA PRO A 40 1.85 13.48 -9.84
C PRO A 40 2.21 13.31 -8.36
N SER A 41 2.27 12.07 -7.90
CA SER A 41 2.43 11.75 -6.48
C SER A 41 3.14 10.43 -6.25
N ILE A 42 3.87 10.32 -5.14
CA ILE A 42 4.39 9.06 -4.61
C ILE A 42 3.58 8.71 -3.38
N ILE A 43 2.91 7.55 -3.44
CA ILE A 43 2.16 7.00 -2.32
C ILE A 43 3.04 6.01 -1.57
N ILE A 44 3.45 6.39 -0.37
CA ILE A 44 4.34 5.61 0.51
C ILE A 44 3.53 4.61 1.34
N GLY A 45 3.98 3.36 1.43
CA GLY A 45 3.36 2.35 2.29
C GLY A 45 3.52 2.67 3.77
N LYS A 46 2.55 2.23 4.59
CA LYS A 46 2.45 2.59 6.02
C LYS A 46 3.79 2.53 6.77
N ASN A 47 4.54 1.45 6.62
CA ASN A 47 5.75 1.18 7.39
C ASN A 47 7.06 1.49 6.62
N GLN A 48 7.01 2.19 5.48
CA GLN A 48 8.23 2.48 4.72
C GLN A 48 8.95 3.73 5.24
N ASN A 49 10.28 3.75 5.12
CA ASN A 49 11.08 4.96 5.36
C ASN A 49 11.09 5.84 4.11
N THR A 50 10.29 6.91 4.11
CA THR A 50 10.08 7.78 2.95
C THR A 50 11.37 8.29 2.32
N ILE A 51 12.31 8.77 3.13
CA ILE A 51 13.57 9.38 2.64
C ILE A 51 14.41 8.37 1.84
N GLU A 52 14.32 7.08 2.19
CA GLU A 52 15.05 6.01 1.53
C GLU A 52 14.34 5.46 0.28
N GLU A 53 13.02 5.66 0.18
CA GLU A 53 12.24 5.18 -0.96
C GLU A 53 12.18 6.18 -2.11
N ILE A 54 12.41 7.48 -1.85
CA ILE A 54 12.23 8.54 -2.85
C ILE A 54 13.55 9.15 -3.32
N ASN A 55 13.56 9.58 -4.58
CA ASN A 55 14.56 10.49 -5.11
C ASN A 55 14.15 11.94 -4.79
N SER A 56 14.56 12.44 -3.62
CA SER A 56 14.16 13.76 -3.11
C SER A 56 14.43 14.90 -4.09
N GLU A 57 15.57 14.89 -4.78
CA GLU A 57 15.91 15.94 -5.75
C GLU A 57 14.91 15.96 -6.92
N TYR A 58 14.58 14.79 -7.46
CA TYR A 58 13.60 14.67 -8.54
C TYR A 58 12.19 15.07 -8.07
N VAL A 59 11.80 14.63 -6.87
CA VAL A 59 10.52 14.98 -6.24
C VAL A 59 10.36 16.49 -6.11
N ASP A 60 11.39 17.18 -5.61
CA ASP A 60 11.37 18.63 -5.41
C ASP A 60 11.36 19.38 -6.75
N GLN A 61 12.16 18.94 -7.73
CA GLN A 61 12.24 19.55 -9.07
C GLN A 61 10.93 19.44 -9.87
N HIS A 62 10.19 18.34 -9.69
CA HIS A 62 8.96 18.06 -10.41
C HIS A 62 7.69 18.34 -9.60
N HIS A 63 7.81 18.90 -8.39
CA HIS A 63 6.71 19.21 -7.49
C HIS A 63 5.78 18.01 -7.22
N ILE A 64 6.37 16.82 -7.04
CA ILE A 64 5.63 15.57 -6.84
C ILE A 64 5.15 15.49 -5.38
N HIS A 65 3.87 15.20 -5.16
CA HIS A 65 3.33 15.05 -3.81
C HIS A 65 3.84 13.77 -3.15
N ILE A 66 4.17 13.83 -1.86
CA ILE A 66 4.53 12.65 -1.06
C ILE A 66 3.45 12.42 -0.02
N VAL A 67 2.72 11.30 -0.14
CA VAL A 67 1.60 10.99 0.77
C VAL A 67 1.72 9.55 1.27
N ARG A 68 1.64 9.35 2.59
CA ARG A 68 1.64 8.01 3.19
C ARG A 68 0.22 7.45 3.30
N ARG A 69 0.00 6.24 2.82
CA ARG A 69 -1.29 5.52 2.95
C ARG A 69 -1.37 4.68 4.23
N LEU A 70 -2.57 4.23 4.57
CA LEU A 70 -2.81 3.38 5.75
C LEU A 70 -2.40 1.91 5.54
N SER A 71 -2.44 1.42 4.30
CA SER A 71 -2.08 0.04 3.99
C SER A 71 -0.55 -0.16 3.93
N GLY A 72 -0.13 -1.40 4.19
CA GLY A 72 1.26 -1.83 4.01
C GLY A 72 1.66 -1.93 2.53
N GLY A 73 2.78 -2.59 2.25
CA GLY A 73 3.32 -2.72 0.88
C GLY A 73 4.31 -1.61 0.50
N GLY A 74 4.76 -1.65 -0.76
CA GLY A 74 5.80 -0.74 -1.28
C GLY A 74 5.30 0.63 -1.73
N ALA A 75 6.24 1.49 -2.15
CA ALA A 75 5.96 2.81 -2.68
C ALA A 75 5.50 2.70 -4.14
N VAL A 76 4.52 3.51 -4.53
CA VAL A 76 3.99 3.56 -5.90
C VAL A 76 3.92 4.99 -6.38
N TYR A 77 4.16 5.20 -7.67
CA TYR A 77 4.02 6.50 -8.32
C TYR A 77 2.67 6.58 -9.01
N HIS A 78 1.97 7.69 -8.85
CA HIS A 78 0.70 8.01 -9.50
C HIS A 78 0.88 9.25 -10.37
N ASP A 79 0.10 9.30 -11.44
CA ASP A 79 -0.16 10.48 -12.24
C ASP A 79 -1.58 10.38 -12.83
N LEU A 80 -1.92 11.32 -13.72
CA LEU A 80 -3.25 11.37 -14.35
C LEU A 80 -3.53 10.17 -15.28
N GLY A 81 -2.53 9.36 -15.59
CA GLY A 81 -2.64 8.09 -16.32
C GLY A 81 -2.84 6.88 -15.41
N ASN A 82 -2.90 7.04 -14.09
CA ASN A 82 -3.08 5.96 -13.14
C ASN A 82 -4.48 6.02 -12.49
N LEU A 83 -5.34 5.05 -12.82
CA LEU A 83 -6.64 4.90 -12.18
C LEU A 83 -6.50 4.06 -10.91
N ASN A 84 -6.98 4.54 -9.79
CA ASN A 84 -6.98 3.80 -8.53
C ASN A 84 -8.39 3.36 -8.19
N PHE A 85 -8.51 2.18 -7.62
CA PHE A 85 -9.78 1.62 -7.16
C PHE A 85 -9.66 1.18 -5.71
N SER A 86 -10.75 1.31 -4.95
CA SER A 86 -10.82 0.87 -3.56
C SER A 86 -12.17 0.25 -3.26
N PHE A 87 -12.17 -1.04 -2.91
CA PHE A 87 -13.36 -1.74 -2.41
C PHE A 87 -13.36 -1.68 -0.88
N LEU A 88 -14.31 -0.94 -0.31
CA LEU A 88 -14.49 -0.84 1.14
C LEU A 88 -15.61 -1.79 1.58
N THR A 89 -15.35 -2.65 2.56
CA THR A 89 -16.31 -3.66 3.00
C THR A 89 -16.12 -4.01 4.48
N LYS A 90 -17.10 -4.71 5.07
CA LYS A 90 -16.90 -5.41 6.33
C LYS A 90 -15.78 -6.44 6.16
N ASP A 91 -14.93 -6.56 7.18
CA ASP A 91 -14.01 -7.66 7.29
C ASP A 91 -14.79 -8.92 7.69
N ASP A 92 -14.82 -9.92 6.80
CA ASP A 92 -15.46 -11.22 7.06
C ASP A 92 -14.52 -12.21 7.75
N GLY A 93 -13.32 -11.77 8.15
CA GLY A 93 -12.28 -12.58 8.79
C GLY A 93 -11.50 -13.48 7.83
N ASN A 94 -11.93 -13.58 6.56
CA ASN A 94 -11.30 -14.43 5.53
C ASN A 94 -10.82 -13.63 4.30
N SER A 95 -11.08 -12.33 4.26
CA SER A 95 -10.79 -11.47 3.10
C SER A 95 -9.41 -10.83 3.13
N PHE A 96 -8.77 -10.76 4.32
CA PHE A 96 -7.39 -10.27 4.41
C PHE A 96 -6.42 -11.24 3.76
N HIS A 97 -5.45 -10.70 3.01
CA HIS A 97 -4.54 -11.45 2.12
C HIS A 97 -5.22 -12.21 0.96
N ASN A 98 -6.55 -12.24 0.88
CA ASN A 98 -7.28 -12.76 -0.28
C ASN A 98 -7.46 -11.65 -1.32
N PHE A 99 -6.37 -11.27 -1.98
CA PHE A 99 -6.40 -10.28 -3.05
C PHE A 99 -7.28 -10.72 -4.22
N ALA A 100 -7.30 -12.03 -4.51
CA ALA A 100 -8.09 -12.61 -5.60
C ALA A 100 -9.57 -12.21 -5.54
N LYS A 101 -10.18 -12.21 -4.34
CA LYS A 101 -11.59 -11.81 -4.16
C LYS A 101 -11.90 -10.42 -4.73
N PHE A 102 -10.97 -9.47 -4.61
CA PHE A 102 -11.18 -8.07 -5.02
C PHE A 102 -10.59 -7.76 -6.40
N THR A 103 -9.56 -8.48 -6.83
CA THR A 103 -8.95 -8.29 -8.15
C THR A 103 -9.67 -9.06 -9.24
N GLN A 104 -10.34 -10.17 -8.93
CA GLN A 104 -10.99 -11.03 -9.92
C GLN A 104 -12.02 -10.29 -10.79
N PRO A 105 -12.94 -9.48 -10.23
CA PRO A 105 -13.87 -8.72 -11.07
C PRO A 105 -13.17 -7.75 -12.02
N VAL A 106 -12.08 -7.13 -11.58
CA VAL A 106 -11.28 -6.22 -12.42
C VAL A 106 -10.57 -6.99 -13.55
N ILE A 107 -10.01 -8.17 -13.23
CA ILE A 107 -9.35 -9.05 -14.20
C ILE A 107 -10.34 -9.51 -15.28
N GLU A 108 -11.56 -9.92 -14.89
CA GLU A 108 -12.59 -10.34 -15.84
C GLU A 108 -12.98 -9.23 -16.81
N ILE A 109 -13.05 -7.98 -16.33
CA ILE A 109 -13.33 -6.82 -17.19
C ILE A 109 -12.15 -6.55 -18.13
N LEU A 110 -10.90 -6.66 -17.63
CA LEU A 110 -9.71 -6.54 -18.48
C LEU A 110 -9.70 -7.61 -19.59
N HIS A 111 -10.07 -8.86 -19.29
CA HIS A 111 -10.22 -9.91 -20.32
C HIS A 111 -11.25 -9.55 -21.38
N GLN A 112 -12.39 -8.98 -20.99
CA GLN A 112 -13.41 -8.50 -21.94
C GLN A 112 -12.89 -7.38 -22.85
N LEU A 113 -11.91 -6.60 -22.38
CA LEU A 113 -11.23 -5.56 -23.15
C LEU A 113 -10.05 -6.09 -23.98
N GLY A 114 -9.83 -7.41 -23.99
CA GLY A 114 -8.74 -8.07 -24.73
C GLY A 114 -7.38 -8.06 -24.01
N VAL A 115 -7.36 -7.72 -22.72
CA VAL A 115 -6.14 -7.65 -21.90
C VAL A 115 -6.06 -8.90 -21.03
N GLU A 116 -5.23 -9.86 -21.41
CA GLU A 116 -5.03 -11.17 -20.73
C GLU A 116 -4.30 -11.05 -19.38
N ALA A 117 -4.96 -10.37 -18.43
CA ALA A 117 -4.45 -10.07 -17.11
C ALA A 117 -4.56 -11.28 -16.16
N VAL A 118 -3.57 -11.48 -15.30
CA VAL A 118 -3.56 -12.53 -14.27
C VAL A 118 -3.02 -11.99 -12.95
N LEU A 119 -3.59 -12.46 -11.85
CA LEU A 119 -3.02 -12.21 -10.53
C LEU A 119 -1.76 -13.06 -10.36
N THR A 120 -0.65 -12.43 -9.98
CA THR A 120 0.66 -13.08 -9.83
C THR A 120 1.30 -12.70 -8.51
N GLY A 121 2.17 -13.58 -8.02
CA GLY A 121 2.83 -13.39 -6.72
C GLY A 121 1.79 -13.29 -5.61
N ARG A 122 1.74 -12.13 -4.96
CA ARG A 122 0.86 -11.89 -3.81
C ARG A 122 -0.28 -10.94 -4.14
N ASN A 123 0.04 -9.86 -4.84
CA ASN A 123 -0.82 -8.68 -4.94
C ASN A 123 -0.65 -7.93 -6.27
N ASP A 124 -0.01 -8.51 -7.27
CA ASP A 124 0.25 -7.85 -8.56
C ASP A 124 -0.62 -8.43 -9.67
N ILE A 125 -1.22 -7.57 -10.49
CA ILE A 125 -1.86 -8.00 -11.75
C ILE A 125 -0.87 -7.77 -12.88
N GLN A 126 -0.65 -8.81 -13.69
CA GLN A 126 0.31 -8.81 -14.79
C GLN A 126 -0.31 -9.28 -16.10
N VAL A 127 0.27 -8.84 -17.21
CA VAL A 127 0.04 -9.37 -18.56
C VAL A 127 1.37 -9.92 -19.06
N GLY A 128 1.47 -11.24 -19.21
CA GLY A 128 2.76 -11.90 -19.37
C GLY A 128 3.66 -11.65 -18.16
N GLU A 129 4.84 -11.06 -18.38
CA GLU A 129 5.77 -10.67 -17.31
C GLU A 129 5.60 -9.21 -16.87
N GLN A 130 4.64 -8.48 -17.46
CA GLN A 130 4.51 -7.04 -17.30
C GLN A 130 3.47 -6.67 -16.25
N LYS A 131 3.86 -5.89 -15.24
CA LYS A 131 2.95 -5.44 -14.17
C LYS A 131 2.10 -4.25 -14.62
N ILE A 132 0.78 -4.37 -14.44
CA ILE A 132 -0.20 -3.33 -14.76
C ILE A 132 -0.95 -2.82 -13.52
N SER A 133 -0.88 -3.54 -12.39
CA SER A 133 -1.54 -3.17 -11.12
C SER A 133 -0.75 -3.65 -9.93
N GLY A 134 -0.64 -2.82 -8.89
CA GLY A 134 -0.24 -3.23 -7.54
C GLY A 134 -1.39 -3.05 -6.57
N ASN A 135 -1.64 -4.05 -5.71
CA ASN A 135 -2.76 -4.07 -4.79
C ASN A 135 -2.29 -4.06 -3.33
N ALA A 136 -3.08 -3.49 -2.44
CA ALA A 136 -2.81 -3.46 -1.01
C ALA A 136 -4.13 -3.50 -0.22
N GLN A 137 -4.03 -3.94 1.03
CA GLN A 137 -5.18 -4.06 1.91
C GLN A 137 -4.89 -3.41 3.26
N TYR A 138 -5.94 -2.91 3.90
CA TYR A 138 -5.90 -2.38 5.25
C TYR A 138 -7.15 -2.81 6.02
N ILE A 139 -6.98 -3.14 7.29
CA ILE A 139 -8.05 -3.52 8.20
C ILE A 139 -8.05 -2.63 9.42
N SER A 140 -9.23 -2.22 9.86
CA SER A 140 -9.43 -1.54 11.14
C SER A 140 -10.83 -1.80 11.66
N LYS A 141 -10.94 -2.24 12.93
CA LYS A 141 -12.21 -2.35 13.67
C LYS A 141 -13.32 -3.10 12.92
N GLY A 142 -13.00 -4.25 12.30
CA GLY A 142 -13.95 -5.08 11.56
C GLY A 142 -14.36 -4.52 10.19
N ARG A 143 -13.64 -3.52 9.69
CA ARG A 143 -13.77 -2.97 8.34
C ARG A 143 -12.46 -3.12 7.61
N MET A 144 -12.54 -3.20 6.28
CA MET A 144 -11.36 -3.25 5.44
C MET A 144 -11.56 -2.48 4.15
N PHE A 145 -10.46 -2.04 3.55
CA PHE A 145 -10.42 -1.76 2.13
C PHE A 145 -9.40 -2.63 1.43
N SER A 146 -9.71 -3.00 0.19
CA SER A 146 -8.78 -3.57 -0.77
C SER A 146 -8.68 -2.61 -1.93
N HIS A 147 -7.52 -2.00 -2.10
CA HIS A 147 -7.29 -1.03 -3.14
C HIS A 147 -6.15 -1.44 -4.07
N GLY A 148 -6.12 -0.83 -5.24
CA GLY A 148 -5.07 -1.07 -6.21
C GLY A 148 -4.95 0.04 -7.23
N THR A 149 -3.81 0.03 -7.89
CA THR A 149 -3.55 0.88 -9.06
C THR A 149 -3.95 0.15 -10.33
N LEU A 150 -4.28 0.88 -11.38
CA LEU A 150 -4.42 0.40 -12.75
C LEU A 150 -3.62 1.39 -13.60
N LEU A 151 -2.42 0.97 -13.97
CA LEU A 151 -1.51 1.74 -14.83
C LEU A 151 -2.15 1.79 -16.21
N PHE A 152 -2.96 2.82 -16.45
CA PHE A 152 -3.72 2.93 -17.68
C PHE A 152 -2.87 3.55 -18.77
N ASP A 153 -2.33 4.75 -18.54
CA ASP A 153 -1.52 5.51 -19.48
C ASP A 153 -0.50 6.40 -18.73
N SER A 154 0.18 5.83 -17.73
CA SER A 154 1.11 6.55 -16.86
C SER A 154 2.47 6.80 -17.52
N ALA A 155 3.14 7.88 -17.11
CA ALA A 155 4.49 8.22 -17.58
C ALA A 155 5.55 7.35 -16.89
N MET A 156 5.87 6.21 -17.50
CA MET A 156 6.79 5.20 -16.94
C MET A 156 8.19 5.73 -16.60
N GLU A 157 8.68 6.75 -17.32
CA GLU A 157 9.98 7.39 -17.05
C GLU A 157 10.01 8.08 -15.68
N ASN A 158 8.88 8.67 -15.27
CA ASN A 158 8.75 9.36 -13.98
C ASN A 158 8.75 8.34 -12.83
N VAL A 159 8.10 7.18 -13.02
CA VAL A 159 8.09 6.08 -12.03
C VAL A 159 9.51 5.65 -11.69
N ALA A 160 10.36 5.44 -12.70
CA ALA A 160 11.73 4.98 -12.53
C ALA A 160 12.64 6.07 -11.94
N SER A 161 12.36 7.35 -12.22
CA SER A 161 13.19 8.47 -11.79
C SER A 161 12.86 8.97 -10.38
N ALA A 162 11.60 8.83 -9.96
CA ALA A 162 11.09 9.31 -8.68
C ALA A 162 11.35 8.35 -7.51
N LEU A 163 11.50 7.04 -7.78
CA LEU A 163 11.67 6.00 -6.76
C LEU A 163 13.12 5.49 -6.69
N LYS A 164 13.65 5.34 -5.47
CA LYS A 164 14.92 4.68 -5.22
C LYS A 164 14.71 3.17 -5.07
N VAL A 165 15.47 2.39 -5.82
CA VAL A 165 15.46 0.93 -5.70
C VAL A 165 16.50 0.48 -4.67
N LYS A 166 16.05 -0.13 -3.57
CA LYS A 166 16.96 -0.69 -2.55
C LYS A 166 17.83 -1.83 -3.13
N PRO A 167 19.15 -1.87 -2.87
CA PRO A 167 20.04 -2.93 -3.38
C PRO A 167 19.57 -4.36 -3.06
N ILE A 168 18.98 -4.58 -1.88
CA ILE A 168 18.44 -5.90 -1.47
C ILE A 168 17.31 -6.40 -2.40
N LYS A 169 16.60 -5.49 -3.08
CA LYS A 169 15.61 -5.84 -4.12
C LYS A 169 16.29 -6.33 -5.40
N ILE A 170 17.54 -5.94 -5.65
CA ILE A 170 18.37 -6.24 -6.82
C ILE A 170 19.11 -7.57 -6.70
N GLU A 171 19.61 -7.89 -5.50
CA GLU A 171 20.36 -9.13 -5.27
C GLU A 171 19.50 -10.40 -5.44
N SER A 172 18.24 -10.33 -5.01
CA SER A 172 17.29 -11.46 -5.12
C SER A 172 16.66 -11.63 -6.51
N LYS A 173 16.82 -10.64 -7.38
CA LYS A 173 16.22 -10.55 -8.72
C LYS A 173 17.21 -9.81 -9.61
N GLY A 174 18.23 -10.50 -10.13
CA GLY A 174 19.37 -9.86 -10.81
C GLY A 174 18.98 -8.71 -11.73
N ILE A 175 19.81 -7.66 -11.84
CA ILE A 175 19.58 -6.29 -12.38
C ILE A 175 18.49 -6.12 -13.47
N LYS A 176 18.33 -7.10 -14.39
CA LYS A 176 17.25 -7.13 -15.41
C LYS A 176 15.83 -7.38 -14.87
N SER A 177 15.68 -8.01 -13.70
CA SER A 177 14.42 -8.51 -13.12
C SER A 177 13.75 -7.52 -12.15
N VAL A 178 14.50 -6.56 -11.55
CA VAL A 178 13.89 -5.51 -10.70
C VAL A 178 13.18 -4.43 -11.49
N ARG A 179 13.58 -4.24 -12.76
CA ARG A 179 12.69 -3.66 -13.75
C ARG A 179 11.66 -4.73 -14.14
N SER A 180 10.77 -5.10 -13.22
CA SER A 180 9.49 -5.68 -13.65
C SER A 180 8.96 -4.72 -14.70
N ARG A 181 8.89 -5.15 -15.97
CA ARG A 181 8.52 -4.29 -17.08
C ARG A 181 7.08 -3.86 -16.84
N VAL A 182 6.87 -2.76 -16.14
CA VAL A 182 5.54 -2.18 -16.01
C VAL A 182 5.01 -1.88 -17.40
N ALA A 183 3.71 -2.07 -17.59
CA ALA A 183 3.04 -1.76 -18.84
C ALA A 183 1.82 -0.89 -18.55
N ASN A 184 1.50 -0.04 -19.51
CA ASN A 184 0.23 0.65 -19.53
C ASN A 184 -0.83 -0.27 -20.15
N ILE A 185 -2.03 -0.25 -19.57
CA ILE A 185 -3.18 -0.96 -20.11
C ILE A 185 -3.53 -0.40 -21.49
N SER A 186 -3.38 0.92 -21.71
CA SER A 186 -3.62 1.59 -23.00
C SER A 186 -2.86 0.94 -24.16
N ASP A 187 -1.61 0.53 -23.93
CA ASP A 187 -0.76 -0.14 -24.93
C ASP A 187 -1.22 -1.58 -25.27
N LEU A 188 -2.04 -2.18 -24.42
CA LEU A 188 -2.49 -3.56 -24.50
C LEU A 188 -3.93 -3.70 -25.01
N LEU A 189 -4.65 -2.58 -25.17
CA LEU A 189 -6.03 -2.58 -25.65
C LEU A 189 -6.09 -2.80 -27.16
N SER A 190 -7.17 -3.46 -27.60
CA SER A 190 -7.43 -3.63 -29.04
C SER A 190 -7.89 -2.33 -29.71
N GLU A 191 -8.60 -1.48 -28.96
CA GLU A 191 -9.12 -0.20 -29.43
C GLU A 191 -8.70 0.92 -28.47
N PRO A 192 -8.24 2.08 -28.99
CA PRO A 192 -7.81 3.19 -28.14
C PRO A 192 -8.98 3.77 -27.36
N MET A 193 -8.75 4.08 -26.08
CA MET A 193 -9.72 4.78 -25.24
C MET A 193 -9.02 5.68 -24.22
N THR A 194 -9.78 6.61 -23.65
CA THR A 194 -9.33 7.47 -22.55
C THR A 194 -9.49 6.78 -21.19
N ILE A 195 -8.74 7.24 -20.19
CA ILE A 195 -8.85 6.74 -18.81
C ILE A 195 -10.27 6.92 -18.23
N VAL A 196 -10.98 7.97 -18.63
CA VAL A 196 -12.37 8.22 -18.22
C VAL A 196 -13.31 7.19 -18.81
N GLN A 197 -13.16 6.87 -20.11
CA GLN A 197 -13.93 5.80 -20.75
C GLN A 197 -13.63 4.44 -20.10
N PHE A 198 -12.36 4.17 -19.79
CA PHE A 198 -11.96 2.96 -19.07
C PHE A 198 -12.61 2.86 -17.68
N ARG A 199 -12.56 3.94 -16.88
CA ARG A 199 -13.25 4.04 -15.58
C ARG A 199 -14.76 3.79 -15.72
N ASP A 200 -15.39 4.40 -16.71
CA ASP A 200 -16.83 4.28 -16.92
C ASP A 200 -17.23 2.85 -17.33
N ILE A 201 -16.41 2.17 -18.14
CA ILE A 201 -16.59 0.74 -18.46
C ILE A 201 -16.47 -0.11 -17.19
N LEU A 202 -15.45 0.11 -16.35
CA LEU A 202 -15.31 -0.59 -15.09
C LEU A 202 -16.55 -0.40 -14.20
N LEU A 203 -17.05 0.83 -14.06
CA LEU A 203 -18.27 1.11 -13.30
C LEU A 203 -19.47 0.34 -13.86
N GLN A 204 -19.70 0.39 -15.16
CA GLN A 204 -20.84 -0.28 -15.79
C GLN A 204 -20.80 -1.80 -15.58
N GLN A 205 -19.62 -2.40 -15.74
CA GLN A 205 -19.46 -3.85 -15.60
C GLN A 205 -19.52 -4.30 -14.13
N LEU A 206 -18.87 -3.58 -13.20
CA LEU A 206 -18.87 -3.92 -11.77
C LEU A 206 -20.28 -3.81 -11.14
N PHE A 207 -21.10 -2.86 -11.60
CA PHE A 207 -22.48 -2.69 -11.12
C PHE A 207 -23.53 -3.34 -12.02
N ASN A 208 -23.13 -3.91 -13.16
CA ASN A 208 -24.02 -4.50 -14.16
C ASN A 208 -25.20 -3.58 -14.53
N CYS A 209 -24.91 -2.30 -14.78
CA CYS A 209 -25.92 -1.30 -15.13
C CYS A 209 -25.32 -0.17 -16.00
N SER A 210 -26.18 0.64 -16.62
CA SER A 210 -25.74 1.85 -17.30
C SER A 210 -25.18 2.86 -16.29
N LEU A 211 -24.23 3.70 -16.71
CA LEU A 211 -23.58 4.70 -15.84
C LEU A 211 -24.57 5.58 -15.06
N ALA A 212 -25.68 5.99 -15.70
CA ALA A 212 -26.73 6.81 -15.08
C ALA A 212 -27.50 6.11 -13.95
N ASN A 213 -27.39 4.78 -13.84
CA ASN A 213 -28.11 3.96 -12.87
C ASN A 213 -27.16 3.35 -11.81
N VAL A 214 -25.88 3.69 -11.83
CA VAL A 214 -24.93 3.24 -10.80
C VAL A 214 -25.41 3.78 -9.45
N PRO A 215 -25.72 2.91 -8.47
CA PRO A 215 -26.19 3.36 -7.17
C PRO A 215 -25.05 4.06 -6.43
N GLN A 216 -25.29 5.27 -5.94
CA GLN A 216 -24.27 6.12 -5.32
C GLN A 216 -24.54 6.36 -3.84
N TYR A 217 -23.45 6.49 -3.07
CA TYR A 217 -23.47 7.12 -1.77
C TYR A 217 -23.03 8.58 -1.94
N HIS A 218 -23.94 9.51 -1.65
CA HIS A 218 -23.64 10.94 -1.74
C HIS A 218 -23.15 11.46 -0.40
N LEU A 219 -21.86 11.82 -0.33
CA LEU A 219 -21.31 12.52 0.82
C LEU A 219 -21.99 13.89 0.97
N THR A 220 -22.36 14.23 2.19
CA THR A 220 -22.88 15.54 2.56
C THR A 220 -21.76 16.59 2.59
N GLU A 221 -22.13 17.87 2.66
CA GLU A 221 -21.14 18.94 2.83
C GLU A 221 -20.36 18.81 4.14
N ASP A 222 -20.98 18.33 5.21
CA ASP A 222 -20.32 18.06 6.49
C ASP A 222 -19.31 16.90 6.37
N ASP A 223 -19.65 15.86 5.60
CA ASP A 223 -18.73 14.76 5.32
C ASP A 223 -17.50 15.28 4.55
N TRP A 224 -17.70 16.10 3.51
CA TRP A 224 -16.60 16.70 2.75
C TRP A 224 -15.74 17.62 3.61
N ALA A 225 -16.32 18.40 4.51
CA ALA A 225 -15.58 19.21 5.47
C ALA A 225 -14.70 18.34 6.38
N ALA A 226 -15.22 17.19 6.84
CA ALA A 226 -14.45 16.23 7.62
C ALA A 226 -13.33 15.55 6.82
N VAL A 227 -13.57 15.23 5.54
CA VAL A 227 -12.56 14.70 4.62
C VAL A 227 -11.43 15.70 4.43
N HIS A 228 -11.74 16.96 4.14
CA HIS A 228 -10.70 17.99 3.96
C HIS A 228 -9.92 18.25 5.24
N LYS A 229 -10.60 18.29 6.39
CA LYS A 229 -9.94 18.40 7.70
C LYS A 229 -8.97 17.24 7.93
N LEU A 230 -9.38 16.01 7.64
CA LEU A 230 -8.52 14.83 7.75
C LEU A 230 -7.33 14.89 6.77
N ALA A 231 -7.55 15.39 5.55
CA ALA A 231 -6.47 15.62 4.59
C ALA A 231 -5.41 16.58 5.15
N ASP A 232 -5.84 17.70 5.75
CA ASP A 232 -4.95 18.69 6.37
C ASP A 232 -4.20 18.15 7.59
N GLU A 233 -4.91 17.48 8.50
CA GLU A 233 -4.33 17.02 9.77
C GLU A 233 -3.39 15.82 9.63
N ARG A 234 -3.64 14.94 8.63
CA ARG A 234 -2.88 13.71 8.42
C ARG A 234 -2.11 13.73 7.12
N TYR A 235 -2.79 13.76 5.98
CA TYR A 235 -2.18 13.45 4.69
C TYR A 235 -1.34 14.59 4.10
N ARG A 236 -1.48 15.81 4.61
CA ARG A 236 -0.56 16.94 4.37
C ARG A 236 0.47 17.12 5.49
N SER A 237 0.38 16.34 6.57
CA SER A 237 1.31 16.42 7.69
C SER A 237 2.66 15.80 7.34
N TRP A 238 3.73 16.57 7.55
CA TRP A 238 5.11 16.09 7.37
C TRP A 238 5.41 14.92 8.31
N ASP A 239 4.96 14.99 9.56
CA ASP A 239 5.15 13.95 10.57
C ASP A 239 4.50 12.63 10.16
N TRP A 240 3.37 12.67 9.44
CA TRP A 240 2.74 11.45 8.91
C TRP A 240 3.48 10.93 7.68
N ASN A 241 3.79 11.81 6.73
CA ASN A 241 4.34 11.39 5.43
C ASN A 241 5.80 10.96 5.51
N TYR A 242 6.63 11.65 6.30
CA TYR A 242 8.05 11.34 6.46
C TYR A 242 8.35 10.60 7.75
N GLY A 243 7.60 10.87 8.82
CA GLY A 243 7.86 10.28 10.12
C GLY A 243 9.10 10.83 10.80
N ARG A 244 9.40 10.30 11.98
CA ARG A 244 10.66 10.55 12.68
C ARG A 244 11.64 9.44 12.32
N SER A 245 12.91 9.79 12.14
CA SER A 245 14.00 8.82 12.07
C SER A 245 14.66 8.77 13.45
N PRO A 246 14.29 7.80 14.32
CA PRO A 246 14.88 7.71 15.65
C PRO A 246 16.38 7.42 15.56
N GLU A 247 17.13 7.86 16.57
CA GLU A 247 18.52 7.44 16.73
C GLU A 247 18.60 5.91 16.81
N SER A 248 19.55 5.32 16.10
CA SER A 248 19.80 3.88 16.12
C SER A 248 21.29 3.62 16.00
N ASN A 249 21.80 2.69 16.80
CA ASN A 249 23.19 2.22 16.75
C ASN A 249 23.31 0.79 16.19
N ILE A 250 22.18 0.13 15.93
CA ILE A 250 22.10 -1.17 15.26
C ILE A 250 21.05 -1.06 14.16
N GLN A 251 21.40 -1.56 12.97
CA GLN A 251 20.49 -1.70 11.84
C GLN A 251 20.64 -3.10 11.25
N ASN A 252 19.52 -3.75 10.92
CA ASN A 252 19.52 -4.97 10.13
C ASN A 252 18.35 -4.98 9.15
N THR A 253 18.53 -5.61 8.00
CA THR A 253 17.47 -5.69 7.00
C THR A 253 17.50 -7.06 6.34
N PHE A 254 16.33 -7.68 6.18
CA PHE A 254 16.21 -8.95 5.47
C PHE A 254 14.94 -9.00 4.62
N LYS A 255 15.01 -9.74 3.52
CA LYS A 255 13.86 -9.98 2.63
C LYS A 255 13.27 -11.35 2.93
N PHE A 256 12.17 -11.35 3.66
CA PHE A 256 11.37 -12.55 3.91
C PHE A 256 10.41 -12.81 2.77
N GLU A 257 9.72 -13.95 2.84
CA GLU A 257 8.56 -14.18 1.99
C GLU A 257 7.58 -13.02 2.16
N SER A 258 7.27 -12.65 3.42
CA SER A 258 6.35 -11.59 3.86
C SER A 258 6.61 -10.19 3.27
N GLY A 259 7.84 -9.90 2.85
CA GLY A 259 8.32 -8.58 2.45
C GLY A 259 9.69 -8.29 3.06
N ILE A 260 10.22 -7.11 2.79
CA ILE A 260 11.42 -6.61 3.45
C ILE A 260 11.05 -6.09 4.83
N ILE A 261 11.82 -6.50 5.84
CA ILE A 261 11.76 -5.97 7.20
C ILE A 261 13.14 -5.35 7.50
N ASP A 262 13.14 -4.06 7.87
CA ASP A 262 14.29 -3.26 8.27
C ASP A 262 14.10 -2.83 9.72
N VAL A 263 14.95 -3.31 10.62
CA VAL A 263 14.90 -3.01 12.06
C VAL A 263 16.01 -2.04 12.43
N ARG A 264 15.65 -0.97 13.15
CA ARG A 264 16.59 0.02 13.70
C ARG A 264 16.45 0.03 15.20
N LEU A 265 17.53 -0.28 15.90
CA LEU A 265 17.55 -0.33 17.36
C LEU A 265 18.55 0.68 17.91
N ASN A 266 18.20 1.28 19.05
CA ASN A 266 19.14 1.97 19.92
C ASN A 266 19.33 1.14 21.18
N VAL A 267 20.47 0.47 21.30
CA VAL A 267 20.79 -0.35 22.47
C VAL A 267 21.71 0.43 23.41
N ILE A 268 21.24 0.66 24.63
CA ILE A 268 21.97 1.38 25.68
C ILE A 268 22.07 0.47 26.89
N GLN A 269 23.29 0.25 27.40
CA GLN A 269 23.55 -0.61 28.56
C GLN A 269 22.95 -2.03 28.42
N GLY A 270 22.98 -2.58 27.21
CA GLY A 270 22.47 -3.92 26.92
C GLY A 270 20.95 -4.04 26.89
N LYS A 271 20.21 -2.92 26.81
CA LYS A 271 18.74 -2.90 26.67
C LYS A 271 18.32 -2.09 25.45
N ILE A 272 17.20 -2.48 24.84
CA ILE A 272 16.60 -1.77 23.72
C ILE A 272 15.98 -0.48 24.26
N ALA A 273 16.66 0.65 24.09
CA ALA A 273 16.15 1.96 24.49
C ALA A 273 15.11 2.49 23.51
N ALA A 274 15.26 2.19 22.22
CA ALA A 274 14.29 2.46 21.17
C ALA A 274 14.41 1.41 20.07
N ILE A 275 13.30 1.13 19.40
CA ILE A 275 13.24 0.29 18.21
C ILE A 275 12.26 0.92 17.22
N HIS A 276 12.59 0.81 15.93
CA HIS A 276 11.65 1.12 14.87
C HIS A 276 11.77 0.10 13.74
N ILE A 277 10.64 -0.29 13.19
CA ILE A 277 10.50 -1.40 12.24
C ILE A 277 9.90 -0.86 10.95
N PHE A 278 10.76 -0.72 9.94
CA PHE A 278 10.38 -0.33 8.60
C PHE A 278 10.19 -1.56 7.69
N GLY A 279 9.47 -1.38 6.59
CA GLY A 279 9.36 -2.42 5.57
C GLY A 279 8.24 -2.22 4.57
N ASP A 280 8.15 -3.16 3.63
CA ASP A 280 7.07 -3.25 2.64
C ASP A 280 6.17 -4.49 2.85
N PHE A 281 6.15 -5.01 4.08
CA PHE A 281 5.25 -6.08 4.51
C PHE A 281 3.81 -5.60 4.69
N PHE A 282 2.89 -6.56 4.82
CA PHE A 282 1.47 -6.34 5.11
C PHE A 282 1.14 -6.92 6.48
N GLY A 283 0.47 -6.13 7.31
CA GLY A 283 0.00 -6.53 8.64
C GLY A 283 -1.41 -6.01 8.90
N THR A 284 -2.17 -6.74 9.72
CA THR A 284 -3.47 -6.31 10.27
C THR A 284 -3.28 -5.44 11.52
N HIS A 285 -2.19 -5.66 12.26
CA HIS A 285 -1.86 -4.91 13.47
C HIS A 285 -0.82 -3.81 13.19
N ASP A 286 -0.78 -2.81 14.07
CA ASP A 286 0.18 -1.71 13.98
C ASP A 286 1.53 -2.13 14.57
N VAL A 287 2.60 -2.08 13.79
CA VAL A 287 3.93 -2.50 14.25
C VAL A 287 4.44 -1.66 15.43
N SER A 288 3.90 -0.46 15.65
CA SER A 288 4.23 0.35 16.83
C SER A 288 3.85 -0.32 18.16
N GLU A 289 2.86 -1.23 18.17
CA GLU A 289 2.51 -2.03 19.34
C GLU A 289 3.66 -2.99 19.70
N LEU A 290 4.24 -3.65 18.69
CA LEU A 290 5.39 -4.52 18.83
C LEU A 290 6.64 -3.73 19.26
N GLU A 291 6.87 -2.55 18.69
CA GLU A 291 7.98 -1.66 19.08
C GLU A 291 7.91 -1.25 20.56
N GLN A 292 6.71 -0.90 21.03
CA GLN A 292 6.48 -0.54 22.43
C GLN A 292 6.76 -1.71 23.37
N GLN A 293 6.34 -2.93 23.01
CA GLN A 293 6.56 -4.10 23.84
C GLN A 293 8.04 -4.54 23.89
N LEU A 294 8.79 -4.33 22.81
CA LEU A 294 10.22 -4.65 22.76
C LEU A 294 11.10 -3.60 23.44
N THR A 295 10.58 -2.39 23.65
CA THR A 295 11.32 -1.31 24.33
C THR A 295 11.55 -1.66 25.80
N GLY A 296 12.78 -1.49 26.27
CA GLY A 296 13.25 -1.79 27.62
C GLY A 296 13.71 -3.24 27.83
N ILE A 297 13.48 -4.12 26.86
CA ILE A 297 13.92 -5.52 26.93
C ILE A 297 15.44 -5.60 26.83
N GLN A 298 16.02 -6.57 27.55
CA GLN A 298 17.44 -6.88 27.45
C GLN A 298 17.76 -7.41 26.04
N TYR A 299 18.77 -6.83 25.41
CA TYR A 299 19.20 -7.19 24.05
C TYR A 299 20.02 -8.48 24.08
N GLU A 300 19.34 -9.59 24.35
CA GLU A 300 19.85 -10.95 24.33
C GLU A 300 18.77 -11.94 23.87
N GLN A 301 19.21 -13.11 23.42
CA GLN A 301 18.34 -14.11 22.78
C GLN A 301 17.20 -14.60 23.69
N HIS A 302 17.49 -14.92 24.94
CA HIS A 302 16.48 -15.49 25.84
C HIS A 302 15.38 -14.47 26.17
N ALA A 303 15.75 -13.24 26.53
CA ALA A 303 14.80 -12.17 26.83
C ALA A 303 13.91 -11.81 25.62
N LEU A 304 14.50 -11.66 24.43
CA LEU A 304 13.77 -11.39 23.19
C LEU A 304 12.79 -12.50 22.85
N HIS A 305 13.24 -13.76 22.86
CA HIS A 305 12.39 -14.90 22.54
C HIS A 305 11.24 -15.04 23.54
N LYS A 306 11.47 -14.76 24.83
CA LYS A 306 10.42 -14.78 25.85
C LYS A 306 9.33 -13.75 25.56
N ALA A 307 9.72 -12.51 25.22
CA ALA A 307 8.75 -11.47 24.91
C ALA A 307 7.99 -11.74 23.62
N LEU A 308 8.69 -12.18 22.57
CA LEU A 308 8.05 -12.49 21.29
C LEU A 308 7.10 -13.70 21.37
N ASN A 309 7.31 -14.65 22.29
CA ASN A 309 6.40 -15.78 22.51
C ASN A 309 5.01 -15.36 23.00
N GLU A 310 4.88 -14.18 23.59
CA GLU A 310 3.59 -13.63 24.04
C GLU A 310 2.85 -12.93 22.90
N MET A 311 3.44 -12.88 21.70
CA MET A 311 2.96 -12.10 20.56
C MET A 311 2.69 -13.00 19.36
N ASP A 312 1.61 -12.70 18.63
CA ASP A 312 1.35 -13.32 17.35
C ASP A 312 1.94 -12.46 16.21
N LEU A 313 3.15 -12.82 15.78
CA LEU A 313 3.86 -12.13 14.70
C LEU A 313 3.14 -12.19 13.35
N TYR A 314 2.22 -13.15 13.18
CA TYR A 314 1.46 -13.29 11.94
C TYR A 314 0.62 -12.04 11.65
N HIS A 315 0.05 -11.43 12.68
CA HIS A 315 -0.77 -10.24 12.52
C HIS A 315 0.02 -8.98 12.12
N TYR A 316 1.34 -8.94 12.38
CA TYR A 316 2.19 -7.81 12.04
C TYR A 316 2.90 -7.98 10.68
N PHE A 317 3.38 -9.20 10.40
CA PHE A 317 4.26 -9.46 9.26
C PHE A 317 3.71 -10.53 8.30
N GLY A 318 2.64 -11.24 8.63
CA GLY A 318 2.22 -12.44 7.92
C GLY A 318 3.14 -13.62 8.23
N LYS A 319 3.46 -14.44 7.23
CA LYS A 319 4.27 -15.66 7.42
C LYS A 319 5.73 -15.32 7.81
N LEU A 320 5.99 -15.27 9.11
CA LEU A 320 7.29 -15.02 9.75
C LEU A 320 7.35 -15.75 11.10
N THR A 321 8.41 -16.51 11.36
CA THR A 321 8.56 -17.21 12.65
C THR A 321 9.24 -16.32 13.70
N ILE A 322 8.98 -16.61 14.98
CA ILE A 322 9.67 -15.94 16.11
C ILE A 322 11.19 -16.12 16.01
N GLN A 323 11.66 -17.28 15.57
CA GLN A 323 13.09 -17.56 15.40
C GLN A 323 13.70 -16.70 14.29
N GLN A 324 13.03 -16.58 13.14
CA GLN A 324 13.45 -15.72 12.03
C GLN A 324 13.51 -14.25 12.47
N PHE A 325 12.49 -13.76 13.16
CA PHE A 325 12.47 -12.38 13.63
C PHE A 325 13.51 -12.11 14.73
N THR A 326 13.71 -13.05 15.66
CA THR A 326 14.76 -12.95 16.69
C THR A 326 16.16 -12.91 16.06
N ALA A 327 16.41 -13.75 15.04
CA ALA A 327 17.67 -13.76 14.30
C ALA A 327 17.92 -12.41 13.60
N LEU A 328 16.88 -11.82 12.98
CA LEU A 328 16.94 -10.48 12.41
C LEU A 328 17.33 -9.43 13.46
N LEU A 329 16.67 -9.44 14.62
CA LEU A 329 16.94 -8.48 15.70
C LEU A 329 18.39 -8.61 16.22
N LEU A 330 18.94 -9.82 16.26
CA LEU A 330 20.27 -10.10 16.85
C LEU A 330 21.43 -10.12 15.85
N LEU A 331 21.20 -9.74 14.58
CA LEU A 331 22.21 -9.80 13.52
C LEU A 331 22.75 -11.21 13.26
N GLN A 332 21.89 -12.22 13.38
CA GLN A 332 22.24 -13.62 13.15
C GLN A 332 21.79 -14.09 11.77
N ASP A 333 22.34 -15.22 11.32
CA ASP A 333 21.87 -15.89 10.11
C ASP A 333 20.39 -16.27 10.26
N ILE A 334 19.60 -15.92 9.25
CA ILE A 334 18.16 -16.19 9.24
C ILE A 334 17.94 -17.68 8.95
N PRO A 335 17.27 -18.44 9.84
CA PRO A 335 16.98 -19.85 9.60
C PRO A 335 15.98 -20.02 8.44
N GLU A 336 16.17 -21.10 7.67
CA GLU A 336 15.30 -21.49 6.55
C GLU A 336 13.84 -21.70 6.95
#